data_AF-A0A0A2B7T4-F1
#
_entry.id   AF-A0A0A2B7T4-F1
#
_cell.length_a   1.000
_cell.length_b   1.000
_cell.length_c   1.000
_cell.angle_alpha   90.00
_cell.angle_beta   90.00
_cell.angle_gamma   90.00
#
_symmetry.space_group_name_H-M   'P 1'
#
loop_
_entity.id
_entity.type
_entity.pdbx_description
1 polymer ?
#
loop_
_entity_poly.entity_id
_entity_poly.type
_entity_poly.pdbx_seq_one_letter_code
_entity_poly.pdbx_strand_id
1 'polypeptide(L)' 'MHIFLRNYKFLFFLFFLSLNLNSYSHAHMRGTFHSEEEAENRSLELGCEGIHKNQDKWMPCKNEKELHIYLRK' A
#
# COMPACT_ATOMS: atom_id res chain seq x y z
N MET A 1 -31.31 -30.17 -17.24
CA MET A 1 -30.98 -28.75 -16.94
C MET A 1 -30.51 -28.56 -15.49
N HIS A 2 -29.59 -29.39 -14.98
CA HIS A 2 -29.04 -29.27 -13.61
C HIS A 2 -27.51 -29.18 -13.58
N ILE A 3 -26.83 -29.48 -14.69
CA ILE A 3 -25.36 -29.46 -14.80
C ILE A 3 -24.86 -28.02 -14.95
N PHE A 4 -25.57 -27.18 -15.71
CA PHE A 4 -25.20 -25.76 -15.91
C PHE A 4 -25.37 -24.89 -14.66
N LEU A 5 -26.32 -25.21 -13.77
CA LEU A 5 -26.53 -24.49 -12.51
C LEU A 5 -25.48 -24.76 -11.43
N ARG A 6 -24.68 -25.83 -11.57
CA ARG A 6 -23.60 -26.14 -10.62
C ARG A 6 -22.33 -25.34 -10.90
N ASN A 7 -22.07 -25.05 -12.18
CA ASN A 7 -20.85 -24.39 -12.63
C ASN A 7 -20.89 -22.87 -12.41
N TYR A 8 -22.06 -22.22 -12.47
CA TYR A 8 -22.14 -20.76 -12.21
C TYR A 8 -21.73 -20.42 -10.77
N LYS A 9 -22.06 -21.28 -9.80
CA LYS A 9 -21.79 -21.06 -8.38
C LYS A 9 -20.30 -21.15 -8.06
N PHE A 10 -19.59 -22.05 -8.76
CA PHE A 10 -18.13 -22.18 -8.71
C PHE A 10 -17.42 -21.02 -9.42
N LEU A 11 -17.94 -20.60 -10.58
CA LEU A 11 -17.42 -19.43 -11.31
C LEU A 11 -17.61 -18.13 -10.53
N PHE A 12 -18.76 -17.96 -9.88
CA PHE A 12 -19.04 -16.83 -8.99
C PHE A 12 -18.06 -16.85 -7.81
N PHE A 13 -17.88 -17.99 -7.15
CA PHE A 13 -16.89 -18.12 -6.07
C PHE A 13 -15.46 -17.73 -6.51
N LEU A 14 -15.01 -18.19 -7.68
CA LEU A 14 -13.70 -17.81 -8.22
C LEU A 14 -13.58 -16.32 -8.57
N PHE A 15 -14.67 -15.69 -9.04
CA PHE A 15 -14.72 -14.26 -9.33
C PHE A 15 -14.63 -13.40 -8.05
N PHE A 16 -15.24 -13.81 -6.94
CA PHE A 16 -15.09 -13.09 -5.66
C PHE A 16 -13.70 -13.28 -5.04
N LEU A 17 -13.04 -14.42 -5.30
CA LEU A 17 -11.69 -14.69 -4.82
C LEU A 17 -10.64 -13.81 -5.52
N SER A 18 -10.79 -13.54 -6.83
CA SER A 18 -9.84 -12.70 -7.57
C SER A 18 -9.91 -11.21 -7.19
N LEU A 19 -11.06 -10.72 -6.72
CA LEU A 19 -11.22 -9.31 -6.32
C LEU A 19 -10.50 -8.94 -5.01
N ASN A 20 -10.14 -9.91 -4.16
CA ASN A 20 -9.54 -9.66 -2.84
C ASN A 20 -8.00 -9.50 -2.85
N LEU A 21 -7.30 -9.80 -3.95
CA LEU A 21 -5.83 -9.76 -3.98
C LEU A 21 -5.21 -8.37 -4.21
N ASN A 22 -5.98 -7.38 -4.66
CA ASN A 22 -5.43 -6.07 -5.07
C ASN A 22 -5.19 -5.09 -3.90
N SER A 23 -5.78 -5.31 -2.73
CA SER A 23 -5.75 -4.34 -1.62
C SER A 23 -4.49 -4.39 -0.75
N TYR A 24 -3.70 -5.47 -0.79
CA TYR A 24 -2.53 -5.63 0.09
C TYR A 24 -1.29 -4.86 -0.39
N SER A 25 -1.10 -4.74 -1.71
CA SER A 25 0.08 -4.10 -2.30
C SER A 25 0.13 -2.58 -2.07
N HIS A 26 -1.04 -1.93 -2.01
CA HIS A 26 -1.12 -0.48 -1.82
C HIS A 26 -0.74 0.00 -0.41
N ALA A 27 -0.77 -0.88 0.60
CA ALA A 27 -0.41 -0.52 1.97
C ALA A 27 1.12 -0.31 2.13
N HIS A 28 1.95 -0.96 1.31
CA HIS A 28 3.41 -0.85 1.40
C HIS A 28 4.01 0.32 0.61
N MET A 29 3.28 0.92 -0.34
CA MET A 29 3.81 2.00 -1.19
C MET A 29 3.58 3.43 -0.67
N ARG A 30 2.82 3.62 0.42
CA ARG A 30 2.42 4.97 0.89
C ARG A 30 3.55 5.85 1.44
N GLY A 31 4.78 5.35 1.51
CA GLY A 31 5.91 6.07 2.10
C GLY A 31 7.21 5.96 1.31
N THR A 32 7.18 5.59 0.03
CA THR A 32 8.38 5.46 -0.82
C THR A 32 8.30 6.38 -2.02
N PHE A 33 9.31 7.23 -2.18
CA PHE A 33 9.42 8.27 -3.19
C PHE A 33 10.70 8.11 -4.01
N HIS A 34 10.69 8.68 -5.20
CA HIS A 34 11.86 8.66 -6.11
C HIS A 34 12.77 9.88 -5.93
N SER A 35 12.27 10.98 -5.39
CA SER A 35 13.06 12.18 -5.09
C SER A 35 13.02 12.53 -3.61
N GLU A 36 14.06 13.23 -3.16
CA GLU A 36 14.15 13.79 -1.80
C GLU A 36 13.03 14.80 -1.56
N GLU A 37 12.78 15.68 -2.53
CA GLU A 37 11.74 16.72 -2.47
C GLU A 37 10.34 16.13 -2.23
N GLU A 38 9.99 15.03 -2.90
CA GLU A 38 8.69 14.37 -2.70
C GLU A 38 8.58 13.78 -1.28
N ALA A 39 9.67 13.20 -0.77
CA ALA A 39 9.72 12.67 0.58
C ALA A 39 9.68 13.78 1.65
N GLU A 40 10.30 14.93 1.40
CA GLU A 40 10.23 16.10 2.28
C GLU A 40 8.83 16.71 2.31
N ASN A 41 8.23 16.93 1.14
CA ASN A 41 6.84 17.42 1.07
C ASN A 41 5.90 16.47 1.82
N ARG A 42 6.10 15.15 1.67
CA ARG A 42 5.31 14.18 2.40
C ARG A 42 5.57 14.19 3.90
N SER A 43 6.80 14.45 4.37
CA SER A 43 7.08 14.52 5.81
C SER A 43 6.37 15.72 6.45
N LEU A 44 6.30 16.85 5.74
CA LEU A 44 5.51 18.02 6.14
C LEU A 44 4.02 17.71 6.22
N GLU A 45 3.46 17.01 5.22
CA GLU A 45 2.05 16.59 5.23
C GLU A 45 1.72 15.64 6.38
N LEU A 46 2.66 14.75 6.74
CA LEU A 46 2.52 13.82 7.86
C LEU A 46 2.73 14.51 9.22
N GLY A 47 3.36 15.69 9.25
CA GLY A 47 3.76 16.37 10.47
C GLY A 47 4.93 15.69 11.19
N CYS A 48 5.79 15.00 10.44
CA CYS A 48 7.03 14.42 10.94
C CYS A 48 8.24 15.12 10.35
N GLU A 49 9.40 15.02 11.03
CA GLU A 49 10.60 15.73 10.62
C GLU A 49 11.57 14.83 9.83
N GLY A 50 12.17 15.40 8.79
CA GLY A 50 13.22 14.79 8.00
C GLY A 50 12.76 13.74 7.00
N ILE A 51 13.74 13.14 6.35
CA ILE A 51 13.62 12.04 5.40
C ILE A 51 14.72 11.02 5.67
N HIS A 52 14.52 9.78 5.23
CA HIS A 52 15.57 8.77 5.24
C HIS A 52 15.57 7.97 3.94
N LYS A 53 16.74 7.48 3.56
CA LYS A 53 16.91 6.63 2.38
C LYS A 53 16.76 5.17 2.76
N ASN A 54 15.93 4.44 2.03
CA ASN A 54 15.83 2.98 2.11
C ASN A 54 16.15 2.41 0.73
N GLN A 55 17.32 1.77 0.62
CA GLN A 55 17.89 1.33 -0.66
C GLN A 55 17.99 2.53 -1.64
N ASP A 56 17.24 2.50 -2.74
CA ASP A 56 17.22 3.53 -3.78
C ASP A 56 15.98 4.44 -3.69
N LYS A 57 15.24 4.35 -2.58
CA LYS A 57 14.00 5.10 -2.35
C LYS A 57 14.15 6.07 -1.21
N TRP A 58 13.44 7.18 -1.30
CA TRP A 58 13.32 8.18 -0.25
C TRP A 58 12.04 7.95 0.53
N MET A 59 12.11 8.04 1.85
CA MET A 59 10.99 7.84 2.74
C MET A 59 10.83 9.06 3.65
N PRO A 60 9.60 9.50 3.96
CA PRO A 60 9.38 10.61 4.88
C PRO A 60 9.67 10.19 6.32
N CYS A 61 9.90 11.19 7.17
CA CYS A 61 10.32 11.05 8.57
C CYS A 61 11.75 10.55 8.74
N LYS A 62 12.31 10.71 9.94
CA LYS A 62 13.74 10.43 10.20
C LYS A 62 14.13 8.95 10.09
N ASN A 63 13.17 8.03 10.24
CA ASN A 63 13.37 6.58 10.12
C ASN A 63 12.05 5.83 9.95
N GLU A 64 12.14 4.56 9.54
CA GLU A 64 11.01 3.67 9.31
C GLU A 64 10.09 3.53 10.54
N LYS A 65 10.67 3.46 11.75
CA LYS A 65 9.89 3.35 13.00
C LYS A 65 8.98 4.57 13.20
N GLU A 66 9.50 5.77 12.97
CA GLU A 66 8.72 7.01 13.08
C GLU A 66 7.68 7.10 11.97
N LEU A 67 8.06 6.77 10.74
CA LEU A 67 7.13 6.72 9.61
C LEU A 67 5.90 5.85 9.90
N HIS A 68 6.10 4.66 10.49
CA HIS A 68 5.01 3.78 10.88
C HIS A 68 4.08 4.36 11.94
N ILE A 69 4.53 5.30 12.77
CA ILE A 69 3.67 5.98 13.76
C ILE A 69 2.73 6.93 13.04
N TYR A 70 3.23 7.68 12.04
CA TYR A 70 2.44 8.66 11.31
C TYR A 70 1.51 8.04 10.26
N LEU A 71 1.91 6.95 9.61
CA LEU A 71 1.07 6.24 8.64
C LEU A 71 -0.09 5.44 9.27
N ARG A 72 -0.04 5.21 10.59
CA ARG A 72 -1.09 4.52 11.34
C ARG A 72 -2.18 5.46 11.89
N LYS A 73 -1.94 6.77 11.89
CA LYS A 73 -2.93 7.78 12.23
C LYS A 73 -3.90 7.98 11.07
#